data_AF-A0A4W2IF86-F1
#
_entry.id   AF-A0A4W2IF86-F1
#
_cell.length_a   1.000
_cell.length_b   1.000
_cell.length_c   1.000
_cell.angle_alpha   90.00
_cell.angle_beta   90.00
_cell.angle_gamma   90.00
#
_symmetry.space_group_name_H-M   'P 1'
#
loop_
_entity.id
_entity.type
_entity.pdbx_description
1 polymer ?
#
loop_
_entity_poly.entity_id
_entity_poly.type
_entity_poly.pdbx_seq_one_letter_code
_entity_poly.pdbx_strand_id
1 'polypeptide(L)'
;MVNKRVQNAVLGCNLKNDRMISVRFQGKPFNITVIQVYAPTSNAEEAEVEQFYEDLQDLLELTPKKDVLFIIGDWNEKVGSQETPGATGKFGLGIRNEAGQRLIEFCQENALVIANTLFQQHKRRLYTRTSRNQIDYVLCSQRWRSSTQSTKTRPGADCGSDHELLITKFRLKLKKVGKTTRPFRYDLNQILYDYTVEVRNRFKGLDLIDRVPDELWKEVHDIVQETGIKTIPMEKKCRKAKWLSGEALQIAVKRREVKSKGEKEKYKHLNAEFQRIARRDKKAFFSDQCKEIEENNRMGKTRDLFKKIRDTKGTFHAKMGSIKDRNGMDLTEAEDIKKRWQEYTEELYKKDLHDPDNHNGVITHLEPDILECEVQWALESITMNKASGGDAIPVELFQILKDDAVKVLHSICQQIWKTQQWPQNWKKSVFIPIPKKGNAKECSHYRTIAFISHASKVMLKILQARLQQYVNHELPDVQASFRKGRGTRDQIDNIRWIMKKAREFQKNIYFCFTDYAKAFDCVDHNKLWKILKEMGIPDHLTCLLRNLYAGQEATVITGHGTTDWFQIGKGVRQGCILSPCLFNLYAEYIMRNAGLEEAQAGIKIARRNINNLRYADDTPLWQKVKRNSKAS
;
A
#
# COMPACT_ATOMS: atom_id res chain seq x y z
N MET A 1 27.73 9.35 -32.34
CA MET A 1 26.76 10.40 -31.97
C MET A 1 26.45 10.49 -30.48
N VAL A 2 26.33 9.39 -29.73
CA VAL A 2 26.02 9.44 -28.29
C VAL A 2 27.17 8.88 -27.45
N ASN A 3 27.47 9.51 -26.31
CA ASN A 3 28.53 9.06 -25.39
C ASN A 3 28.25 7.65 -24.84
N LYS A 4 29.25 6.75 -24.82
CA LYS A 4 29.13 5.37 -24.33
C LYS A 4 28.48 5.26 -22.94
N ARG A 5 28.68 6.27 -22.07
CA ARG A 5 28.10 6.28 -20.71
C ARG A 5 26.58 6.37 -20.67
N VAL A 6 25.94 6.87 -21.72
CA VAL A 6 24.46 7.01 -21.78
C VAL A 6 23.82 6.07 -22.81
N GLN A 7 24.59 5.18 -23.42
CA GLN A 7 24.10 4.21 -24.41
C GLN A 7 22.95 3.36 -23.87
N ASN A 8 23.07 2.86 -22.64
CA ASN A 8 22.03 2.05 -21.99
C ASN A 8 20.77 2.84 -21.61
N ALA A 9 20.81 4.17 -21.73
CA ALA A 9 19.66 5.02 -21.50
C ALA A 9 18.96 5.43 -22.80
N VAL A 10 19.47 5.09 -23.99
CA VAL A 10 18.80 5.42 -25.25
C VAL A 10 17.59 4.49 -25.43
N LEU A 11 16.40 5.07 -25.57
CA LEU A 11 15.14 4.35 -25.78
C LEU A 11 14.81 4.20 -27.26
N GLY A 12 15.26 5.14 -28.09
CA GLY A 12 14.99 5.15 -29.52
C GLY A 12 15.62 6.37 -30.21
N CYS A 13 15.78 6.27 -31.52
CA CYS A 13 16.34 7.30 -32.38
C CYS A 13 15.49 7.36 -33.66
N ASN A 14 15.14 8.56 -34.10
CA ASN A 14 14.41 8.81 -35.35
C ASN A 14 15.23 9.76 -36.21
N LEU A 15 15.73 9.26 -37.35
CA LEU A 15 16.42 10.05 -38.36
C LEU A 15 15.36 10.49 -39.38
N LYS A 16 15.02 11.78 -39.40
CA LYS A 16 13.97 12.31 -40.28
C LYS A 16 14.52 12.63 -41.66
N ASN A 17 15.66 13.31 -41.71
CA ASN A 17 16.40 13.68 -42.92
C ASN A 17 17.87 13.99 -42.53
N ASP A 18 18.69 14.44 -43.50
CA ASP A 18 20.10 14.76 -43.27
C ASP A 18 20.32 15.97 -42.33
N ARG A 19 19.27 16.76 -42.08
CA ARG A 19 19.29 17.96 -41.24
C ARG A 19 18.74 17.73 -39.82
N MET A 20 18.05 16.61 -39.56
CA MET A 20 17.31 16.40 -38.32
C MET A 20 17.37 14.99 -37.79
N ILE A 21 17.61 14.90 -36.49
CA ILE A 21 17.56 13.64 -35.75
C ILE A 21 16.99 13.84 -34.35
N SER A 22 16.07 12.96 -33.96
CA SER A 22 15.50 12.92 -32.61
C SER A 22 16.03 11.71 -31.86
N VAL A 23 16.54 11.92 -30.64
CA VAL A 23 17.02 10.86 -29.75
C VAL A 23 16.29 10.93 -28.43
N ARG A 24 15.69 9.81 -28.02
CA ARG A 24 14.94 9.69 -26.78
C ARG A 24 15.74 8.93 -25.73
N PHE A 25 15.82 9.48 -24.52
CA PHE A 25 16.57 8.95 -23.38
C PHE A 25 15.67 8.61 -22.20
N GLN A 26 15.97 7.49 -21.53
CA GLN A 26 15.36 7.06 -20.29
C GLN A 26 15.86 7.92 -19.13
N GLY A 27 14.96 8.70 -18.55
CA GLY A 27 15.24 9.52 -17.36
C GLY A 27 14.35 9.12 -16.18
N LYS A 28 14.68 9.63 -14.99
CA LYS A 28 13.82 9.48 -13.80
C LYS A 28 13.64 10.84 -13.13
N PRO A 29 12.40 11.28 -12.88
CA PRO A 29 11.11 10.63 -13.16
C PRO A 29 10.60 10.73 -14.61
N PHE A 30 11.13 11.63 -15.45
CA PHE A 30 10.68 11.82 -16.83
C PHE A 30 11.76 11.41 -17.82
N ASN A 31 11.34 10.90 -18.99
CA ASN A 31 12.22 10.71 -20.14
C ASN A 31 12.60 12.05 -20.77
N ILE A 32 13.69 12.07 -21.54
CA ILE A 32 14.22 13.27 -22.18
C ILE A 32 14.28 13.01 -23.68
N THR A 33 13.71 13.90 -24.49
CA THR A 33 13.84 13.85 -25.95
C THR A 33 14.70 15.01 -26.39
N VAL A 34 15.72 14.73 -27.20
CA VAL A 34 16.61 15.73 -27.77
C VAL A 34 16.49 15.66 -29.28
N ILE A 35 16.02 16.73 -29.91
CA ILE A 35 16.01 16.90 -31.36
C ILE A 35 17.21 17.75 -31.72
N GLN A 36 18.10 17.21 -32.56
CA GLN A 36 19.19 17.97 -33.15
C GLN A 36 18.76 18.45 -34.54
N VAL A 37 18.96 19.74 -34.82
CA VAL A 37 18.61 20.36 -36.11
C VAL A 37 19.80 21.06 -36.76
N TYR A 38 19.76 21.16 -38.08
CA TYR A 38 20.66 21.96 -38.90
C TYR A 38 19.84 22.75 -39.93
N ALA A 39 19.50 23.99 -39.59
CA ALA A 39 18.61 24.83 -40.39
C ALA A 39 19.25 25.24 -41.74
N PRO A 40 18.45 25.43 -42.79
CA PRO A 40 18.90 25.99 -44.06
C PRO A 40 19.59 27.35 -43.87
N THR A 41 20.52 27.68 -44.77
CA THR A 41 21.21 28.98 -44.73
C THR A 41 20.29 30.10 -45.21
N SER A 42 20.67 31.37 -44.97
CA SER A 42 19.89 32.54 -45.41
C SER A 42 19.69 32.66 -46.93
N ASN A 43 20.41 31.86 -47.73
CA ASN A 43 20.33 31.85 -49.19
C ASN A 43 19.54 30.63 -49.73
N ALA A 44 18.93 29.83 -48.85
CA ALA A 44 18.12 28.69 -49.22
C ALA A 44 16.81 29.13 -49.89
N GLU A 45 16.28 28.29 -50.77
CA GLU A 45 14.98 28.52 -51.38
C GLU A 45 13.85 28.45 -50.34
N GLU A 46 12.79 29.24 -50.53
CA GLU A 46 11.69 29.32 -49.56
C GLU A 46 11.01 27.96 -49.32
N ALA A 47 10.90 27.12 -50.37
CA ALA A 47 10.40 25.75 -50.28
C ALA A 47 11.27 24.85 -49.37
N GLU A 48 12.61 25.05 -49.35
CA GLU A 48 13.51 24.30 -48.46
C GLU A 48 13.30 24.70 -46.99
N VAL A 49 13.03 25.98 -46.75
CA VAL A 49 12.76 26.52 -45.40
C VAL A 49 11.40 26.03 -44.89
N GLU A 50 10.36 26.05 -45.74
CA GLU A 50 9.03 25.53 -45.38
C GLU A 50 9.10 24.03 -45.06
N GLN A 51 9.73 23.23 -45.92
CA GLN A 51 9.87 21.79 -45.69
C GLN A 51 10.64 21.48 -44.39
N PHE A 52 11.65 22.30 -44.04
CA PHE A 52 12.36 22.16 -42.77
C PHE A 52 11.42 22.34 -41.58
N TYR A 53 10.58 23.38 -41.56
CA TYR A 53 9.67 23.62 -40.44
C TYR A 53 8.54 22.58 -40.36
N GLU A 54 8.05 22.06 -41.50
CA GLU A 54 7.11 20.93 -41.55
C GLU A 54 7.74 19.65 -40.96
N ASP A 55 8.97 19.31 -41.36
CA ASP A 55 9.68 18.14 -40.85
C ASP A 55 9.95 18.24 -39.34
N LEU A 56 10.22 19.45 -38.84
CA LEU A 56 10.37 19.71 -37.42
C LEU A 56 9.05 19.53 -36.67
N GLN A 57 7.94 20.02 -37.26
CA GLN A 57 6.60 19.89 -36.69
C GLN A 57 6.21 18.42 -36.53
N ASP A 58 6.45 17.60 -37.56
CA ASP A 58 6.24 16.14 -37.50
C ASP A 58 7.00 15.49 -36.33
N LEU A 59 8.26 15.88 -36.12
CA LEU A 59 9.07 15.36 -35.01
C LEU A 59 8.54 15.80 -33.64
N LEU A 60 7.96 17.00 -33.53
CA LEU A 60 7.30 17.47 -32.32
C LEU A 60 6.03 16.68 -32.03
N GLU A 61 5.22 16.39 -33.04
CA GLU A 61 3.98 15.61 -32.89
C GLU A 61 4.26 14.17 -32.48
N LEU A 62 5.34 13.58 -33.00
CA LEU A 62 5.82 12.25 -32.60
C LEU A 62 6.43 12.23 -31.18
N THR A 63 6.78 13.39 -30.63
CA THR A 63 7.40 13.47 -29.30
C THR A 63 6.35 13.38 -28.19
N PRO A 64 6.46 12.42 -27.24
CA PRO A 64 5.51 12.30 -26.14
C PRO A 64 5.44 13.57 -25.27
N LYS A 65 4.24 14.14 -25.09
CA LYS A 65 4.00 15.38 -24.30
C LYS A 65 4.49 15.34 -22.83
N LYS A 66 4.76 14.15 -22.28
CA LYS A 66 5.28 13.96 -20.92
C LYS A 66 6.81 14.07 -20.82
N ASP A 67 7.52 13.99 -21.94
CA ASP A 67 8.97 14.02 -21.97
C ASP A 67 9.50 15.44 -21.76
N VAL A 68 10.74 15.54 -21.29
CA VAL A 68 11.48 16.80 -21.29
C VAL A 68 12.07 16.98 -22.69
N LEU A 69 11.51 17.91 -23.46
CA LEU A 69 11.96 18.20 -24.83
C LEU A 69 13.01 19.30 -24.85
N PHE A 70 14.12 19.02 -25.55
CA PHE A 70 15.10 20.00 -26.01
C PHE A 70 15.26 19.91 -27.52
N ILE A 71 15.33 21.06 -28.19
CA ILE A 71 15.75 21.16 -29.59
C ILE A 71 17.06 21.93 -29.59
N ILE A 72 18.10 21.34 -30.12
CA ILE A 72 19.45 21.88 -30.11
C ILE A 72 20.00 21.89 -31.52
N GLY A 73 20.77 22.90 -31.88
CA GLY A 73 21.33 22.91 -33.22
C GLY A 73 21.81 24.26 -33.68
N ASP A 74 22.30 24.23 -34.91
CA ASP A 74 22.60 25.42 -35.68
C ASP A 74 21.34 25.82 -36.44
N TRP A 75 20.84 27.01 -36.11
CA TRP A 75 19.60 27.53 -36.68
C TRP A 75 19.87 28.54 -37.79
N ASN A 76 21.11 28.99 -38.00
CA ASN A 76 21.42 30.07 -38.96
C ASN A 76 20.58 31.36 -38.80
N GLU A 77 19.94 31.55 -37.65
CA GLU A 77 18.92 32.57 -37.39
C GLU A 77 19.36 33.59 -36.34
N LYS A 78 18.89 34.84 -36.46
CA LYS A 78 19.18 35.91 -35.49
C LYS A 78 17.88 36.37 -34.84
N VAL A 79 17.64 35.94 -33.60
CA VAL A 79 16.39 36.24 -32.86
C VAL A 79 16.35 37.67 -32.29
N GLY A 80 17.51 38.30 -32.15
CA GLY A 80 17.67 39.68 -31.70
C GLY A 80 17.54 39.87 -30.18
N SER A 81 17.68 41.12 -29.73
CA SER A 81 17.58 41.51 -28.31
C SER A 81 16.16 41.85 -27.82
N GLN A 82 15.17 41.86 -28.72
CA GLN A 82 13.78 42.17 -28.38
C GLN A 82 13.11 41.00 -27.67
N GLU A 83 12.43 41.28 -26.55
CA GLU A 83 11.66 40.29 -25.80
C GLU A 83 10.31 40.03 -26.48
N THR A 84 10.05 38.77 -26.80
CA THR A 84 8.76 38.27 -27.28
C THR A 84 8.19 37.36 -26.18
N PRO A 85 7.02 37.70 -25.59
CA PRO A 85 6.40 36.89 -24.55
C PRO A 85 6.24 35.42 -24.96
N GLY A 86 6.59 34.51 -24.04
CA GLY A 86 6.52 33.06 -24.27
C GLY A 86 7.75 32.47 -24.96
N ALA A 87 8.24 33.07 -26.04
CA ALA A 87 9.28 32.51 -26.90
C ALA A 87 10.72 32.95 -26.59
N THR A 88 10.96 34.22 -26.26
CA THR A 88 12.30 34.72 -25.89
C THR A 88 12.33 35.28 -24.47
N GLY A 89 13.53 35.62 -24.00
CA GLY A 89 13.77 36.33 -22.74
C GLY A 89 14.50 37.66 -22.98
N LYS A 90 14.77 38.36 -21.87
CA LYS A 90 15.29 39.74 -21.85
C LYS A 90 16.73 39.92 -22.32
N PHE A 91 17.46 38.85 -22.59
CA PHE A 91 18.92 38.87 -22.79
C PHE A 91 19.35 38.33 -24.16
N GLY A 92 18.50 38.48 -25.18
CA GLY A 92 18.87 38.18 -26.58
C GLY A 92 19.97 39.10 -27.13
N LEU A 93 20.57 38.72 -28.25
CA LEU A 93 21.72 39.39 -28.85
C LEU A 93 21.43 39.82 -30.29
N GLY A 94 21.81 41.05 -30.65
CA GLY A 94 21.78 41.55 -32.03
C GLY A 94 20.42 42.07 -32.50
N ILE A 95 20.30 42.31 -33.80
CA ILE A 95 19.08 42.73 -34.48
C ILE A 95 18.40 41.49 -35.07
N ARG A 96 17.08 41.41 -34.95
CA ARG A 96 16.27 40.31 -35.47
C ARG A 96 16.26 40.33 -37.00
N ASN A 97 16.44 39.17 -37.63
CA ASN A 97 16.23 38.99 -39.07
C ASN A 97 14.93 38.21 -39.35
N GLU A 98 14.49 38.15 -40.61
CA GLU A 98 13.25 37.47 -41.01
C GLU A 98 13.24 35.99 -40.62
N ALA A 99 14.36 35.28 -40.83
CA ALA A 99 14.49 33.88 -40.39
C ALA A 99 14.35 33.76 -38.85
N GLY A 100 14.94 34.67 -38.08
CA GLY A 100 14.77 34.71 -36.63
C GLY A 100 13.36 35.10 -36.17
N GLN A 101 12.56 35.77 -37.02
CA GLN A 101 11.15 36.01 -36.78
C GLN A 101 10.32 34.72 -36.97
N ARG A 102 10.57 33.96 -38.04
CA ARG A 102 9.94 32.64 -38.29
C ARG A 102 10.18 31.65 -37.14
N LEU A 103 11.40 31.60 -36.60
CA LEU A 103 11.71 30.76 -35.43
C LEU A 103 10.91 31.15 -34.19
N ILE A 104 10.71 32.45 -33.97
CA ILE A 104 9.97 32.95 -32.82
C ILE A 104 8.49 32.58 -32.94
N GLU A 105 7.91 32.73 -34.13
CA GLU A 105 6.53 32.32 -34.43
C GLU A 105 6.34 30.82 -34.18
N PHE A 106 7.24 30.00 -34.74
CA PHE A 106 7.24 28.54 -34.50
C PHE A 106 7.34 28.19 -33.00
N CYS A 107 8.16 28.92 -32.24
CA CYS A 107 8.28 28.73 -30.80
C CYS A 107 7.00 29.12 -30.04
N GLN A 108 6.28 30.14 -30.48
CA GLN A 108 5.01 30.56 -29.87
C GLN A 108 3.92 29.50 -30.08
N GLU A 109 3.79 28.99 -31.30
CA GLU A 109 2.80 27.96 -31.66
C GLU A 109 3.01 26.66 -30.90
N ASN A 110 4.28 26.24 -30.74
CA ASN A 110 4.63 24.98 -30.10
C ASN A 110 4.94 25.07 -28.59
N ALA A 111 4.67 26.22 -27.97
CA ALA A 111 4.99 26.48 -26.56
C ALA A 111 6.44 26.15 -26.19
N LEU A 112 7.39 26.57 -27.03
CA LEU A 112 8.82 26.48 -26.84
C LEU A 112 9.40 27.82 -26.38
N VAL A 113 10.59 27.77 -25.79
CA VAL A 113 11.35 28.96 -25.38
C VAL A 113 12.82 28.82 -25.74
N ILE A 114 13.39 29.88 -26.30
CA ILE A 114 14.81 29.98 -26.67
C ILE A 114 15.65 30.22 -25.41
N ALA A 115 16.27 29.17 -24.87
CA ALA A 115 16.94 29.18 -23.58
C ALA A 115 18.13 30.16 -23.51
N ASN A 116 18.80 30.39 -24.65
CA ASN A 116 19.93 31.31 -24.78
C ASN A 116 19.58 32.74 -24.37
N THR A 117 18.32 33.16 -24.53
CA THR A 117 17.86 34.53 -24.28
C THR A 117 17.38 34.76 -22.83
N LEU A 118 17.34 33.71 -22.01
CA LEU A 118 16.73 33.74 -20.67
C LEU A 118 17.61 34.30 -19.56
N PHE A 119 18.93 34.29 -19.74
CA PHE A 119 19.88 34.56 -18.65
C PHE A 119 20.84 35.69 -19.01
N GLN A 120 21.06 36.61 -18.08
CA GLN A 120 22.10 37.61 -18.22
C GLN A 120 23.48 36.91 -18.20
N GLN A 121 24.23 37.04 -19.29
CA GLN A 121 25.60 36.53 -19.41
C GLN A 121 26.51 37.60 -19.99
N HIS A 122 27.81 37.46 -19.74
CA HIS A 122 28.81 38.29 -20.41
C HIS A 122 28.77 38.05 -21.93
N LYS A 123 28.85 39.09 -22.78
CA LYS A 123 28.70 39.01 -24.25
C LYS A 123 29.53 37.88 -24.90
N ARG A 124 30.78 37.69 -24.44
CA ARG A 124 31.65 36.59 -24.89
C ARG A 124 31.05 35.19 -24.75
N ARG A 125 30.10 34.98 -23.84
CA ARG A 125 29.43 33.69 -23.58
C ARG A 125 28.08 33.55 -24.31
N LEU A 126 27.72 34.54 -25.12
CA LEU A 126 26.53 34.54 -25.97
C LEU A 126 26.87 34.20 -27.42
N TYR A 127 28.09 34.52 -27.86
CA TYR A 127 28.59 34.16 -29.18
C TYR A 127 28.74 32.65 -29.31
N THR A 128 28.15 32.10 -30.37
CA THR A 128 28.20 30.69 -30.72
C THR A 128 29.14 30.41 -31.89
N ARG A 129 29.63 31.46 -32.55
CA ARG A 129 30.74 31.38 -33.53
C ARG A 129 31.88 32.31 -33.18
N THR A 130 33.08 31.95 -33.64
CA THR A 130 34.30 32.76 -33.54
C THR A 130 34.14 34.16 -34.16
N SER A 131 33.27 34.28 -35.17
CA SER A 131 32.86 35.54 -35.82
C SER A 131 31.94 36.45 -34.96
N ARG A 132 31.75 36.13 -33.68
CA ARG A 132 30.91 36.87 -32.72
C ARG A 132 29.43 36.94 -33.09
N ASN A 133 28.94 35.92 -33.80
CA ASN A 133 27.52 35.72 -34.07
C ASN A 133 26.89 34.73 -33.08
N GLN A 134 25.58 34.83 -32.87
CA GLN A 134 24.77 33.85 -32.14
C GLN A 134 23.75 33.29 -33.13
N ILE A 135 23.97 32.06 -33.57
CA ILE A 135 23.09 31.33 -34.50
C ILE A 135 22.77 29.91 -34.02
N ASP A 136 23.48 29.42 -33.01
CA ASP A 136 23.19 28.15 -32.36
C ASP A 136 22.27 28.37 -31.15
N TYR A 137 21.15 27.67 -31.09
CA TYR A 137 20.18 27.82 -30.00
C TYR A 137 19.82 26.48 -29.37
N VAL A 138 19.52 26.56 -28.07
CA VAL A 138 18.83 25.50 -27.34
C VAL A 138 17.42 25.95 -27.05
N LEU A 139 16.44 25.34 -27.70
CA LEU A 139 15.03 25.47 -27.36
C LEU A 139 14.66 24.46 -26.27
N CYS A 140 13.71 24.83 -25.41
CA CYS A 140 13.10 23.90 -24.47
C CYS A 140 11.60 24.15 -24.36
N SER A 141 10.82 23.14 -23.98
CA SER A 141 9.39 23.33 -23.70
C SER A 141 9.18 24.34 -22.57
N GLN A 142 8.24 25.27 -22.75
CA GLN A 142 7.91 26.31 -21.76
C GLN A 142 7.57 25.74 -20.38
N ARG A 143 6.95 24.55 -20.33
CA ARG A 143 6.69 23.78 -19.10
C ARG A 143 7.94 23.60 -18.23
N TRP A 144 9.09 23.43 -18.88
CA TRP A 144 10.37 23.14 -18.24
C TRP A 144 11.29 24.37 -18.13
N ARG A 145 10.85 25.56 -18.57
CA ARG A 145 11.60 26.83 -18.52
C ARG A 145 12.25 27.08 -17.16
N SER A 146 11.50 26.90 -16.07
CA SER A 146 11.96 27.13 -14.68
C SER A 146 12.99 26.11 -14.17
N SER A 147 13.14 24.98 -14.86
CA SER A 147 14.13 23.94 -14.58
C SER A 147 15.44 24.17 -15.33
N THR A 148 15.45 25.00 -16.37
CA THR A 148 16.69 25.48 -17.01
C THR A 148 17.37 26.51 -16.10
N GLN A 149 18.64 26.31 -15.77
CA GLN A 149 19.39 27.16 -14.84
C GLN A 149 20.33 28.14 -15.54
N SER A 150 20.83 27.77 -16.71
CA SER A 150 21.75 28.59 -17.52
C SER A 150 21.94 27.97 -18.88
N THR A 151 22.06 28.80 -19.92
CA THR A 151 22.49 28.42 -21.27
C THR A 151 23.57 29.40 -21.71
N LYS A 152 24.77 28.91 -22.04
CA LYS A 152 25.94 29.75 -22.34
C LYS A 152 27.00 29.01 -23.13
N THR A 153 27.80 29.73 -23.90
CA THR A 153 28.97 29.16 -24.57
C THR A 153 30.19 29.10 -23.65
N ARG A 154 31.18 28.28 -24.02
CA ARG A 154 32.48 28.15 -23.35
C ARG A 154 33.62 28.59 -24.28
N PRO A 155 33.95 29.90 -24.32
CA PRO A 155 34.98 30.47 -25.20
C PRO A 155 36.43 29.96 -25.00
N GLY A 156 36.66 29.12 -24.00
CA GLY A 156 37.98 28.54 -23.70
C GLY A 156 38.04 27.04 -23.98
N ALA A 157 37.01 26.47 -24.61
CA ALA A 157 36.97 25.07 -25.00
C ALA A 157 37.25 24.99 -26.51
N ASP A 158 38.45 24.54 -26.87
CA ASP A 158 38.79 24.29 -28.27
C ASP A 158 38.07 23.03 -28.76
N CYS A 159 37.25 23.20 -29.81
CA CYS A 159 36.45 22.16 -30.42
C CYS A 159 36.87 21.87 -31.87
N GLY A 160 37.95 22.47 -32.38
CA GLY A 160 38.42 22.27 -33.75
C GLY A 160 37.42 22.72 -34.83
N SER A 161 36.55 23.67 -34.52
CA SER A 161 35.49 24.20 -35.37
C SER A 161 35.38 25.72 -35.16
N ASP A 162 34.78 26.43 -36.12
CA ASP A 162 34.43 27.84 -35.98
C ASP A 162 33.21 28.08 -35.04
N HIS A 163 32.62 27.01 -34.51
CA HIS A 163 31.59 27.03 -33.47
C HIS A 163 32.18 26.94 -32.06
N GLU A 164 31.54 27.67 -31.14
CA GLU A 164 31.83 27.67 -29.70
C GLU A 164 30.92 26.71 -28.96
N LEU A 165 31.45 25.95 -28.00
CA LEU A 165 30.68 24.92 -27.28
C LEU A 165 29.54 25.53 -26.46
N LEU A 166 28.29 25.34 -26.90
CA LEU A 166 27.07 25.78 -26.23
C LEU A 166 26.59 24.76 -25.19
N ILE A 167 26.35 25.20 -23.96
CA ILE A 167 25.96 24.32 -22.84
C ILE A 167 24.74 24.85 -22.10
N THR A 168 23.74 23.99 -21.95
CA THR A 168 22.57 24.21 -21.09
C THR A 168 22.64 23.36 -19.83
N LYS A 169 22.40 23.99 -18.66
CA LYS A 169 22.32 23.32 -17.36
C LYS A 169 20.86 23.17 -16.96
N PHE A 170 20.40 21.93 -16.85
CA PHE A 170 19.04 21.59 -16.46
C PHE A 170 18.98 20.98 -15.06
N ARG A 171 18.02 21.42 -14.23
CA ARG A 171 17.74 20.85 -12.90
C ARG A 171 16.24 20.69 -12.70
N LEU A 172 15.79 19.44 -12.61
CA LEU A 172 14.40 19.13 -12.32
C LEU A 172 14.00 19.57 -10.91
N LYS A 173 12.96 20.40 -10.81
CA LYS A 173 12.34 20.82 -9.55
C LYS A 173 10.92 20.25 -9.48
N LEU A 174 10.72 19.19 -8.70
CA LEU A 174 9.39 18.60 -8.48
C LEU A 174 8.72 19.27 -7.28
N LYS A 175 7.40 19.55 -7.37
CA LYS A 175 6.58 19.93 -6.21
C LYS A 175 6.64 18.79 -5.20
N LYS A 176 7.07 19.09 -3.97
CA LYS A 176 7.08 18.12 -2.88
C LYS A 176 5.63 17.87 -2.46
N VAL A 177 5.06 16.75 -2.89
CA VAL A 177 3.78 16.28 -2.32
C VAL A 177 4.01 16.02 -0.84
N GLY A 178 3.19 16.64 0.02
CA GLY A 178 3.24 16.40 1.46
C GLY A 178 3.10 14.91 1.72
N LYS A 179 3.99 14.32 2.51
CA LYS A 179 3.77 12.95 2.98
C LYS A 179 2.59 13.00 3.94
N THR A 180 1.60 12.16 3.71
CA THR A 180 0.55 11.90 4.70
C THR A 180 1.22 11.60 6.04
N THR A 181 0.80 12.33 7.07
CA THR A 181 1.20 12.06 8.46
C THR A 181 0.80 10.63 8.77
N ARG A 182 1.78 9.81 9.14
CA ARG A 182 1.48 8.44 9.58
C ARG A 182 0.65 8.50 10.86
N PRO A 183 -0.27 7.55 11.07
CA PRO A 183 -1.06 7.51 12.29
C PRO A 183 -0.16 7.47 13.53
N PHE A 184 -0.62 8.13 14.59
CA PHE A 184 0.00 8.16 15.90
C PHE A 184 0.22 6.72 16.41
N ARG A 185 1.41 6.44 16.96
CA ARG A 185 1.74 5.12 17.52
C ARG A 185 2.45 5.29 18.85
N TYR A 186 1.82 4.79 19.90
CA TYR A 186 2.35 4.71 21.26
C TYR A 186 3.61 3.85 21.31
N ASP A 187 4.66 4.26 22.05
CA ASP A 187 5.72 3.33 22.47
C ASP A 187 5.22 2.49 23.65
N LEU A 188 4.65 1.33 23.31
CA LEU A 188 4.03 0.41 24.27
C LEU A 188 5.02 -0.19 25.28
N ASN A 189 6.34 -0.02 25.09
CA ASN A 189 7.35 -0.44 26.07
C ASN A 189 7.56 0.61 27.17
N GLN A 190 6.99 1.82 27.02
CA GLN A 190 7.17 2.95 27.92
C GLN A 190 5.82 3.49 28.42
N ILE A 191 4.90 2.59 28.79
CA ILE A 191 3.68 2.99 29.48
C ILE A 191 4.05 3.36 30.92
N LEU A 192 3.98 4.65 31.25
CA LEU A 192 4.32 5.18 32.57
C LEU A 192 3.27 4.78 33.61
N TYR A 193 3.70 4.64 34.87
CA TYR A 193 2.77 4.39 35.99
C TYR A 193 1.69 5.49 36.08
N ASP A 194 2.06 6.73 35.79
CA ASP A 194 1.15 7.89 35.76
C ASP A 194 -0.07 7.69 34.86
N TYR A 195 0.08 7.00 33.73
CA TYR A 195 -1.04 6.65 32.85
C TYR A 195 -2.09 5.83 33.61
N THR A 196 -1.65 4.80 34.34
CA THR A 196 -2.56 3.89 35.06
C THR A 196 -3.29 4.60 36.18
N VAL A 197 -2.63 5.51 36.89
CA VAL A 197 -3.21 6.29 37.99
C VAL A 197 -4.24 7.28 37.46
N GLU A 198 -3.90 8.04 36.42
CA GLU A 198 -4.80 9.05 35.84
C GLU A 198 -6.07 8.40 35.24
N VAL A 199 -5.92 7.32 34.47
CA VAL A 199 -7.08 6.61 33.91
C VAL A 199 -7.94 5.99 35.01
N ARG A 200 -7.33 5.32 36.01
CA ARG A 200 -8.07 4.74 37.14
C ARG A 200 -8.89 5.79 37.88
N ASN A 201 -8.31 6.96 38.16
CA ASN A 201 -9.01 8.03 38.86
C ASN A 201 -10.20 8.56 38.03
N ARG A 202 -10.03 8.71 36.71
CA ARG A 202 -11.12 9.12 35.83
C ARG A 202 -12.21 8.04 35.71
N PHE A 203 -11.83 6.77 35.65
CA PHE A 203 -12.79 5.65 35.60
C PHE A 203 -13.65 5.54 36.86
N LYS A 204 -13.11 5.87 38.04
CA LYS A 204 -13.90 5.91 39.29
C LYS A 204 -15.04 6.94 39.27
N GLY A 205 -14.93 7.98 38.44
CA GLY A 205 -15.96 8.99 38.27
C GLY A 205 -17.02 8.65 37.22
N LEU A 206 -16.90 7.51 36.53
CA LEU A 206 -17.86 7.10 35.51
C LEU A 206 -19.12 6.50 36.16
N ASP A 207 -20.28 6.93 35.68
CA ASP A 207 -21.53 6.23 35.93
C ASP A 207 -21.67 5.04 34.96
N LEU A 208 -21.73 3.84 35.51
CA LEU A 208 -21.74 2.57 34.78
C LEU A 208 -23.13 1.93 34.68
N ILE A 209 -24.16 2.52 35.28
CA ILE A 209 -25.49 1.90 35.41
C ILE A 209 -26.43 2.48 34.35
N ASP A 210 -27.15 1.59 33.64
CA ASP A 210 -28.24 1.93 32.70
C ASP A 210 -27.93 3.04 31.68
N ARG A 211 -26.66 3.12 31.23
CA ARG A 211 -26.23 4.06 30.20
C ARG A 211 -26.50 3.52 28.80
N VAL A 212 -26.54 4.43 27.83
CA VAL A 212 -26.51 4.08 26.41
C VAL A 212 -25.09 3.63 26.05
N PRO A 213 -24.88 2.45 25.44
CA PRO A 213 -23.54 1.91 25.16
C PRO A 213 -22.62 2.87 24.40
N ASP A 214 -23.15 3.64 23.44
CA ASP A 214 -22.36 4.56 22.62
C ASP A 214 -21.82 5.74 23.45
N GLU A 215 -22.62 6.29 24.35
CA GLU A 215 -22.22 7.39 25.24
C GLU A 215 -21.15 6.94 26.22
N LEU A 216 -21.37 5.81 26.90
CA LEU A 216 -20.42 5.27 27.86
C LEU A 216 -19.09 4.91 27.17
N TRP A 217 -19.15 4.29 25.98
CA TRP A 217 -17.94 4.01 25.21
C TRP A 217 -17.21 5.29 24.81
N LYS A 218 -17.91 6.35 24.43
CA LYS A 218 -17.29 7.62 24.05
C LYS A 218 -16.50 8.24 25.21
N GLU A 219 -17.08 8.28 26.41
CA GLU A 219 -16.38 8.76 27.60
C GLU A 219 -15.13 7.93 27.92
N VAL A 220 -15.25 6.60 27.88
CA VAL A 220 -14.13 5.68 28.13
C VAL A 220 -13.04 5.83 27.08
N HIS A 221 -13.43 5.95 25.81
CA HIS A 221 -12.53 6.18 24.69
C HIS A 221 -11.75 7.48 24.89
N ASP A 222 -12.44 8.58 25.19
CA ASP A 222 -11.83 9.90 25.33
C ASP A 222 -10.87 9.92 26.53
N ILE A 223 -11.24 9.33 27.66
CA ILE A 223 -10.36 9.18 28.84
C ILE A 223 -9.06 8.45 28.47
N VAL A 224 -9.16 7.28 27.84
CA VAL A 224 -7.99 6.45 27.48
C VAL A 224 -7.13 7.14 26.42
N GLN A 225 -7.76 7.72 25.41
CA GLN A 225 -7.05 8.36 24.30
C GLN A 225 -6.32 9.64 24.74
N GLU A 226 -7.00 10.54 25.44
CA GLU A 226 -6.41 11.78 25.96
C GLU A 226 -5.26 11.50 26.90
N THR A 227 -5.48 10.61 27.88
CA THR A 227 -4.46 10.27 28.88
C THR A 227 -3.28 9.57 28.21
N GLY A 228 -3.55 8.67 27.26
CA GLY A 228 -2.52 8.02 26.48
C GLY A 228 -1.66 9.02 25.70
N ILE A 229 -2.28 9.97 24.99
CA ILE A 229 -1.55 10.99 24.20
C ILE A 229 -0.70 11.89 25.11
N LYS A 230 -1.23 12.24 26.28
CA LYS A 230 -0.58 13.11 27.25
C LYS A 230 0.63 12.45 27.92
N THR A 231 0.50 11.17 28.29
CA THR A 231 1.47 10.51 29.17
C THR A 231 2.44 9.59 28.42
N ILE A 232 2.02 8.93 27.33
CA ILE A 232 2.82 7.89 26.69
C ILE A 232 3.62 8.50 25.53
N PRO A 233 4.96 8.33 25.51
CA PRO A 233 5.78 8.85 24.43
C PRO A 233 5.45 8.17 23.10
N MET A 234 5.55 8.93 22.02
CA MET A 234 5.40 8.40 20.66
C MET A 234 6.58 7.48 20.30
N GLU A 235 6.31 6.41 19.54
CA GLU A 235 7.35 5.62 18.90
C GLU A 235 8.18 6.53 17.98
N LYS A 236 9.35 6.95 18.46
CA LYS A 236 10.32 7.67 17.62
C LYS A 236 10.86 6.66 16.62
N LYS A 237 10.84 7.01 15.32
CA LYS A 237 11.64 6.27 14.34
C LYS A 237 13.07 6.22 14.88
N CYS A 238 13.59 5.01 15.04
CA CYS A 238 15.00 4.81 15.31
C CYS A 238 15.74 5.49 14.15
N ARG A 239 16.27 6.71 14.38
CA ARG A 239 17.10 7.41 13.42
C ARG A 239 18.25 6.45 13.17
N LYS A 240 18.41 6.00 11.91
CA LYS A 240 19.42 5.06 11.38
C LYS A 240 20.40 4.60 12.47
N ALA A 241 20.34 3.30 12.82
CA ALA A 241 21.17 2.69 13.87
C ALA A 241 22.54 3.39 13.98
N LYS A 242 22.88 3.85 15.19
CA LYS A 242 24.19 4.45 15.50
C LYS A 242 25.23 3.32 15.52
N TRP A 243 25.52 2.75 14.35
CA TRP A 243 26.51 1.69 14.20
C TRP A 243 27.94 2.23 14.25
N LEU A 244 28.11 3.55 14.12
CA LEU A 244 29.42 4.22 14.24
C LEU A 244 29.80 4.37 15.71
N SER A 245 31.00 3.93 16.07
CA SER A 245 31.61 4.14 17.39
C SER A 245 31.89 5.62 17.68
N GLY A 246 32.10 5.95 18.95
CA GLY A 246 32.56 7.28 19.37
C GLY A 246 33.87 7.70 18.69
N GLU A 247 34.79 6.75 18.51
CA GLU A 247 36.05 6.93 17.77
C GLU A 247 35.79 7.37 16.31
N ALA A 248 34.88 6.68 15.61
CA ALA A 248 34.52 7.02 14.24
C ALA A 248 33.89 8.41 14.12
N LEU A 249 33.10 8.82 15.12
CA LEU A 249 32.48 10.15 15.18
C LEU A 249 33.53 11.24 15.40
N GLN A 250 34.51 11.02 16.29
CA GLN A 250 35.61 11.95 16.51
C GLN A 250 36.46 12.15 15.26
N ILE A 251 36.80 11.06 14.55
CA ILE A 251 37.54 11.15 13.27
C ILE A 251 36.68 11.83 12.20
N ALA A 252 35.36 11.62 12.19
CA ALA A 252 34.48 12.33 11.27
C ALA A 252 34.45 13.86 11.51
N VAL A 253 34.57 14.29 12.78
CA VAL A 253 34.69 15.71 13.16
C VAL A 253 36.05 16.26 12.74
N LYS A 254 37.16 15.60 13.11
CA LYS A 254 38.52 15.98 12.69
C LYS A 254 38.64 16.07 11.16
N ARG A 255 38.07 15.09 10.44
CA ARG A 255 38.00 15.09 8.97
C ARG A 255 37.25 16.30 8.41
N ARG A 256 36.21 16.78 9.09
CA ARG A 256 35.43 17.96 8.68
C ARG A 256 36.23 19.24 8.89
N GLU A 257 36.92 19.36 10.02
CA GLU A 257 37.79 20.50 10.35
C GLU A 257 38.98 20.62 9.39
N VAL A 258 39.65 19.50 9.10
CA VAL A 258 40.77 19.45 8.15
C VAL A 258 40.30 19.77 6.73
N LYS A 259 39.07 19.36 6.36
CA LYS A 259 38.45 19.74 5.08
C LYS A 259 38.19 21.24 4.99
N SER A 260 37.73 21.89 6.07
CA SER A 260 37.53 23.34 6.10
C SER A 260 38.85 24.13 6.05
N LYS A 261 39.94 23.55 6.57
CA LYS A 261 41.29 24.16 6.55
C LYS A 261 42.05 23.97 5.24
N GLY A 262 41.52 23.19 4.27
CA GLY A 262 42.14 22.98 2.96
C GLY A 262 43.32 22.00 2.92
N GLU A 263 43.60 21.31 4.03
CA GLU A 263 44.74 20.39 4.17
C GLU A 263 44.47 19.02 3.51
N LYS A 264 44.74 18.91 2.20
CA LYS A 264 44.39 17.74 1.37
C LYS A 264 45.00 16.41 1.84
N GLU A 265 46.26 16.39 2.25
CA GLU A 265 46.94 15.13 2.64
C GLU A 265 46.45 14.60 3.99
N LYS A 266 46.31 15.47 5.00
CA LYS A 266 45.71 15.08 6.28
C LYS A 266 44.25 14.63 6.11
N TYR A 267 43.50 15.26 5.20
CA TYR A 267 42.13 14.83 4.88
C TYR A 267 42.11 13.41 4.27
N LYS A 268 43.02 13.10 3.34
CA LYS A 268 43.12 11.76 2.74
C LYS A 268 43.41 10.70 3.81
N HIS A 269 44.36 10.97 4.70
CA HIS A 269 44.70 10.07 5.80
C HIS A 269 43.51 9.82 6.74
N LEU A 270 42.90 10.89 7.27
CA LEU A 270 41.72 10.80 8.13
C LEU A 270 40.51 10.17 7.43
N ASN A 271 40.37 10.35 6.12
CA ASN A 271 39.32 9.70 5.36
C ASN A 271 39.57 8.20 5.20
N ALA A 272 40.81 7.76 4.94
CA ALA A 272 41.16 6.34 4.89
C ALA A 272 40.97 5.66 6.27
N GLU A 273 41.39 6.34 7.33
CA GLU A 273 41.20 5.90 8.72
C GLU A 273 39.72 5.80 9.09
N PHE A 274 38.92 6.84 8.79
CA PHE A 274 37.47 6.81 8.97
C PHE A 274 36.83 5.65 8.22
N GLN A 275 37.23 5.37 6.97
CA GLN A 275 36.69 4.25 6.19
C GLN A 275 37.05 2.89 6.81
N ARG A 276 38.27 2.75 7.36
CA ARG A 276 38.71 1.52 8.04
C ARG A 276 37.87 1.26 9.28
N ILE A 277 37.72 2.26 10.15
CA ILE A 277 36.92 2.18 11.38
C ILE A 277 35.44 1.98 11.04
N ALA A 278 34.92 2.70 10.05
CA ALA A 278 33.55 2.52 9.59
C ALA A 278 33.30 1.08 9.08
N ARG A 279 34.24 0.45 8.38
CA ARG A 279 34.08 -0.96 7.97
C ARG A 279 34.11 -1.91 9.16
N ARG A 280 35.02 -1.70 10.12
CA ARG A 280 35.11 -2.46 11.37
C ARG A 280 33.80 -2.37 12.16
N ASP A 281 33.36 -1.16 12.43
CA ASP A 281 32.15 -0.87 13.22
C ASP A 281 30.90 -1.43 12.55
N LYS A 282 30.80 -1.31 11.21
CA LYS A 282 29.70 -1.91 10.43
C LYS A 282 29.71 -3.44 10.51
N LYS A 283 30.89 -4.08 10.43
CA LYS A 283 31.03 -5.54 10.56
C LYS A 283 30.65 -6.00 11.97
N ALA A 284 31.14 -5.32 13.00
CA ALA A 284 30.80 -5.60 14.40
C ALA A 284 29.28 -5.47 14.61
N PHE A 285 28.69 -4.35 14.18
CA PHE A 285 27.25 -4.13 14.24
C PHE A 285 26.45 -5.27 13.61
N PHE A 286 26.76 -5.68 12.37
CA PHE A 286 26.05 -6.80 11.74
C PHE A 286 26.30 -8.13 12.44
N SER A 287 27.51 -8.38 12.93
CA SER A 287 27.80 -9.57 13.71
C SER A 287 26.94 -9.64 14.97
N ASP A 288 26.77 -8.53 15.68
CA ASP A 288 25.93 -8.45 16.87
C ASP A 288 24.45 -8.58 16.51
N GLN A 289 23.99 -7.98 15.40
CA GLN A 289 22.62 -8.20 14.92
C GLN A 289 22.37 -9.69 14.61
N CYS A 290 23.32 -10.38 13.97
CA CYS A 290 23.22 -11.80 13.66
C CYS A 290 23.16 -12.66 14.94
N LYS A 291 24.04 -12.40 15.91
CA LYS A 291 24.01 -13.08 17.22
C LYS A 291 22.66 -12.89 17.93
N GLU A 292 22.13 -11.67 17.95
CA GLU A 292 20.81 -11.41 18.51
C GLU A 292 19.68 -12.13 17.74
N ILE A 293 19.76 -12.24 16.41
CA ILE A 293 18.78 -13.00 15.61
C ILE A 293 18.87 -14.49 15.95
N GLU A 294 20.07 -15.05 16.05
CA GLU A 294 20.29 -16.45 16.42
C GLU A 294 19.77 -16.76 17.82
N GLU A 295 20.05 -15.88 18.79
CA GLU A 295 19.56 -16.04 20.15
C GLU A 295 18.02 -15.93 20.20
N ASN A 296 17.42 -14.96 19.51
CA ASN A 296 15.96 -14.88 19.41
C ASN A 296 15.35 -16.13 18.75
N ASN A 297 16.02 -16.74 17.77
CA ASN A 297 15.58 -18.01 17.18
C ASN A 297 15.65 -19.14 18.21
N ARG A 298 16.77 -19.24 18.94
CA ARG A 298 17.02 -20.28 19.94
C ARG A 298 16.02 -20.21 21.10
N MET A 299 15.69 -19.00 21.55
CA MET A 299 14.69 -18.73 22.59
C MET A 299 13.23 -18.86 22.10
N GLY A 300 12.99 -19.15 20.82
CA GLY A 300 11.64 -19.18 20.24
C GLY A 300 10.95 -17.81 20.18
N LYS A 301 11.70 -16.70 20.30
CA LYS A 301 11.20 -15.32 20.22
C LYS A 301 11.01 -14.86 18.77
N THR A 302 10.12 -15.54 18.06
CA THR A 302 9.86 -15.36 16.62
C THR A 302 9.57 -13.90 16.23
N ARG A 303 8.85 -13.15 17.08
CA ARG A 303 8.54 -11.73 16.84
C ARG A 303 9.81 -10.88 16.78
N ASP A 304 10.66 -11.01 17.80
CA ASP A 304 11.85 -10.17 17.95
C ASP A 304 12.89 -10.53 16.87
N LEU A 305 12.97 -11.82 16.51
CA LEU A 305 13.70 -12.30 15.34
C LEU A 305 13.25 -11.57 14.05
N PHE A 306 11.96 -11.58 13.72
CA PHE A 306 11.47 -10.93 12.49
C PHE A 306 11.56 -9.39 12.56
N LYS A 307 11.42 -8.80 13.76
CA LYS A 307 11.64 -7.37 13.97
C LYS A 307 13.08 -6.99 13.63
N LYS A 308 14.05 -7.73 14.17
CA LYS A 308 15.48 -7.51 13.94
C LYS A 308 15.90 -7.71 12.48
N ILE A 309 15.37 -8.76 11.83
CA ILE A 309 15.58 -8.99 10.38
C ILE A 309 15.08 -7.80 9.56
N ARG A 310 13.90 -7.26 9.91
CA ARG A 310 13.28 -6.11 9.23
C ARG A 310 14.07 -4.83 9.44
N ASP A 311 14.57 -4.61 10.65
CA ASP A 311 15.40 -3.44 10.97
C ASP A 311 16.75 -3.52 10.23
N THR A 312 17.29 -4.72 10.03
CA THR A 312 18.58 -4.98 9.37
C THR A 312 18.49 -4.87 7.84
N LYS A 313 17.51 -5.52 7.19
CA LYS A 313 17.32 -5.46 5.73
C LYS A 313 16.77 -4.10 5.27
N GLY A 314 16.35 -3.26 6.21
CA GLY A 314 15.46 -2.16 5.93
C GLY A 314 14.03 -2.67 5.71
N THR A 315 13.05 -1.80 5.93
CA THR A 315 11.65 -2.13 5.72
C THR A 315 11.44 -2.45 4.24
N PHE A 316 11.16 -3.71 3.90
CA PHE A 316 10.57 -4.06 2.61
C PHE A 316 9.25 -3.30 2.53
N HIS A 317 9.26 -2.21 1.77
CA HIS A 317 8.03 -1.60 1.35
C HIS A 317 7.66 -2.38 0.10
N ALA A 318 6.65 -3.24 0.20
CA ALA A 318 5.86 -3.54 -0.98
C ALA A 318 5.45 -2.17 -1.50
N LYS A 319 6.11 -1.70 -2.56
CA LYS A 319 5.58 -0.56 -3.30
C LYS A 319 4.24 -1.09 -3.78
N MET A 320 3.15 -0.59 -3.22
CA MET A 320 1.89 -0.63 -3.97
C MET A 320 2.25 0.10 -5.26
N GLY A 321 2.43 -0.69 -6.32
CA GLY A 321 2.77 -0.18 -7.63
C GLY A 321 1.57 0.58 -8.19
N SER A 322 1.63 0.90 -9.48
CA SER A 322 0.43 1.31 -10.19
C SER A 322 -0.68 0.27 -9.96
N ILE A 323 -1.89 0.75 -9.70
CA ILE A 323 -3.09 -0.09 -9.64
C ILE A 323 -3.84 0.08 -10.94
N LYS A 324 -4.34 -0.99 -11.53
CA LYS A 324 -5.16 -0.89 -12.72
C LYS A 324 -6.54 -0.34 -12.41
N ASP A 325 -7.02 0.55 -13.27
CA ASP A 325 -8.41 0.96 -13.31
C ASP A 325 -9.34 -0.19 -13.76
N ARG A 326 -10.60 0.11 -14.06
CA ARG A 326 -11.57 -0.87 -14.57
C ARG A 326 -11.24 -1.36 -15.99
N ASN A 327 -10.61 -0.51 -16.78
CA ASN A 327 -10.27 -0.74 -18.19
C ASN A 327 -8.87 -1.38 -18.36
N GLY A 328 -8.18 -1.65 -17.25
CA GLY A 328 -6.85 -2.27 -17.24
C GLY A 328 -5.67 -1.28 -17.36
N MET A 329 -5.94 0.03 -17.32
CA MET A 329 -4.93 1.08 -17.41
C MET A 329 -4.28 1.34 -16.05
N ASP A 330 -2.95 1.49 -16.03
CA ASP A 330 -2.17 1.73 -14.82
C ASP A 330 -2.45 3.14 -14.23
N LEU A 331 -3.09 3.20 -13.06
CA LEU A 331 -3.24 4.42 -12.26
C LEU A 331 -1.94 4.71 -11.50
N THR A 332 -1.46 5.93 -11.61
CA THR A 332 -0.23 6.40 -10.96
C THR A 332 -0.46 7.50 -9.94
N GLU A 333 -1.59 8.21 -10.02
CA GLU A 333 -1.92 9.31 -9.12
C GLU A 333 -2.53 8.80 -7.81
N ALA A 334 -2.13 9.42 -6.70
CA ALA A 334 -2.51 9.02 -5.36
C ALA A 334 -4.04 9.05 -5.13
N GLU A 335 -4.71 10.07 -5.67
CA GLU A 335 -6.17 10.25 -5.51
C GLU A 335 -6.94 9.21 -6.32
N ASP A 336 -6.55 8.97 -7.57
CA ASP A 336 -7.16 7.96 -8.43
C ASP A 336 -7.01 6.55 -7.85
N ILE A 337 -5.84 6.25 -7.26
CA ILE A 337 -5.61 4.98 -6.57
C ILE A 337 -6.54 4.84 -5.35
N LYS A 338 -6.70 5.89 -4.54
CA LYS A 338 -7.64 5.87 -3.40
C LYS A 338 -9.08 5.66 -3.87
N LYS A 339 -9.52 6.42 -4.87
CA LYS A 339 -10.86 6.29 -5.46
C LYS A 339 -11.09 4.88 -6.00
N ARG A 340 -10.12 4.32 -6.73
CA ARG A 340 -10.19 2.95 -7.26
C ARG A 340 -10.36 1.89 -6.15
N TRP A 341 -9.68 2.06 -5.02
CA TRP A 341 -9.82 1.18 -3.86
C TRP A 341 -11.20 1.28 -3.21
N GLN A 342 -11.71 2.50 -3.04
CA GLN A 342 -13.05 2.75 -2.52
C GLN A 342 -14.09 2.09 -3.43
N GLU A 343 -14.07 2.41 -4.74
CA GLU A 343 -14.98 1.83 -5.72
C GLU A 343 -14.96 0.30 -5.71
N TYR A 344 -13.76 -0.31 -5.76
CA TYR A 344 -13.63 -1.77 -5.73
C TYR A 344 -14.28 -2.39 -4.50
N THR A 345 -14.04 -1.79 -3.34
CA THR A 345 -14.43 -2.35 -2.05
C THR A 345 -15.92 -2.13 -1.80
N GLU A 346 -16.42 -0.94 -2.12
CA GLU A 346 -17.84 -0.62 -2.06
C GLU A 346 -18.66 -1.54 -2.98
N GLU A 347 -18.21 -1.78 -4.22
CA GLU A 347 -18.84 -2.74 -5.13
C GLU A 347 -18.79 -4.17 -4.59
N LEU A 348 -17.64 -4.58 -4.03
CA LEU A 348 -17.47 -5.92 -3.47
C LEU A 348 -18.45 -6.21 -2.33
N TYR A 349 -18.70 -5.22 -1.47
CA TYR A 349 -19.56 -5.35 -0.29
C TYR A 349 -20.96 -4.74 -0.47
N LYS A 350 -21.33 -4.32 -1.68
CA LYS A 350 -22.66 -3.80 -1.97
C LYS A 350 -23.72 -4.90 -1.81
N LYS A 351 -24.79 -4.59 -1.06
CA LYS A 351 -25.97 -5.46 -0.92
C LYS A 351 -26.82 -5.39 -2.19
N ASP A 352 -27.34 -6.54 -2.62
CA ASP A 352 -28.38 -6.58 -3.65
C ASP A 352 -29.73 -6.24 -3.00
N LEU A 353 -30.46 -5.27 -3.56
CA LEU A 353 -31.64 -4.62 -2.95
C LEU A 353 -32.90 -5.50 -2.84
N HIS A 354 -32.79 -6.82 -3.03
CA HIS A 354 -33.96 -7.69 -3.27
C HIS A 354 -34.58 -8.37 -2.06
N ASP A 355 -34.10 -8.14 -0.83
CA ASP A 355 -34.78 -8.66 0.36
C ASP A 355 -34.81 -7.62 1.51
N PRO A 356 -35.98 -7.03 1.83
CA PRO A 356 -36.15 -6.29 3.07
C PRO A 356 -36.00 -7.24 4.26
N ASP A 357 -35.26 -6.81 5.29
CA ASP A 357 -35.15 -7.55 6.54
C ASP A 357 -36.45 -7.37 7.33
N ASN A 358 -37.33 -8.38 7.28
CA ASN A 358 -38.66 -8.35 7.91
C ASN A 358 -38.66 -8.87 9.37
N HIS A 359 -37.50 -8.98 10.04
CA HIS A 359 -37.44 -9.51 11.41
C HIS A 359 -37.60 -8.44 12.50
N ASN A 360 -38.85 -8.08 12.79
CA ASN A 360 -39.26 -7.17 13.88
C ASN A 360 -39.70 -7.88 15.18
N GLY A 361 -39.28 -9.13 15.43
CA GLY A 361 -39.63 -9.84 16.65
C GLY A 361 -38.95 -9.22 17.89
N VAL A 362 -39.74 -8.89 18.92
CA VAL A 362 -39.22 -8.53 20.25
C VAL A 362 -38.64 -9.79 20.89
N ILE A 363 -37.37 -9.74 21.31
CA ILE A 363 -36.73 -10.87 21.98
C ILE A 363 -37.20 -10.89 23.44
N THR A 364 -37.96 -11.92 23.81
CA THR A 364 -38.49 -12.11 25.17
C THR A 364 -37.57 -12.95 26.06
N HIS A 365 -36.73 -13.80 25.47
CA HIS A 365 -35.81 -14.68 26.19
C HIS A 365 -34.36 -14.29 25.92
N LEU A 366 -33.74 -13.64 26.91
CA LEU A 366 -32.32 -13.32 26.88
C LEU A 366 -31.50 -14.52 27.40
N GLU A 367 -30.44 -14.85 26.68
CA GLU A 367 -29.33 -15.66 27.20
C GLU A 367 -28.77 -15.06 28.52
N PRO A 368 -28.16 -15.86 29.40
CA PRO A 368 -27.66 -15.41 30.71
C PRO A 368 -26.78 -14.16 30.63
N ASP A 369 -26.78 -13.34 31.68
CA ASP A 369 -25.94 -12.13 31.74
C ASP A 369 -24.44 -12.43 31.55
N ILE A 370 -23.68 -11.44 31.11
CA ILE A 370 -22.24 -11.54 30.93
C ILE A 370 -21.58 -11.46 32.30
N LEU A 371 -20.67 -12.38 32.58
CA LEU A 371 -19.90 -12.37 33.81
C LEU A 371 -18.63 -11.53 33.65
N GLU A 372 -18.19 -10.87 34.73
CA GLU A 372 -16.91 -10.15 34.74
C GLU A 372 -15.73 -11.07 34.37
N CYS A 373 -15.78 -12.34 34.79
CA CYS A 373 -14.75 -13.32 34.47
C CYS A 373 -14.68 -13.64 32.97
N GLU A 374 -15.79 -13.56 32.23
CA GLU A 374 -15.78 -13.71 30.76
C GLU A 374 -15.07 -12.52 30.10
N VAL A 375 -15.29 -11.31 30.62
CA VAL A 375 -14.65 -10.08 30.15
C VAL A 375 -13.16 -10.10 30.45
N GLN A 376 -12.78 -10.49 31.67
CA GLN A 376 -11.39 -10.66 32.07
C GLN A 376 -10.69 -11.68 31.17
N TRP A 377 -11.27 -12.88 31.00
CA TRP A 377 -10.74 -13.92 30.12
C TRP A 377 -10.59 -13.41 28.68
N ALA A 378 -11.61 -12.72 28.16
CA ALA A 378 -11.59 -12.18 26.81
C ALA A 378 -10.47 -11.14 26.65
N LEU A 379 -10.35 -10.19 27.58
CA LEU A 379 -9.33 -9.13 27.56
C LEU A 379 -7.92 -9.72 27.63
N GLU A 380 -7.66 -10.66 28.53
CA GLU A 380 -6.36 -11.32 28.69
C GLU A 380 -6.00 -12.22 27.50
N SER A 381 -7.00 -12.81 26.83
CA SER A 381 -6.77 -13.67 25.66
C SER A 381 -6.37 -12.91 24.40
N ILE A 382 -6.64 -11.60 24.32
CA ILE A 382 -6.28 -10.79 23.16
C ILE A 382 -4.76 -10.59 23.12
N THR A 383 -4.15 -11.03 22.02
CA THR A 383 -2.71 -10.91 21.83
C THR A 383 -2.27 -9.45 21.76
N MET A 384 -1.24 -9.09 22.54
CA MET A 384 -0.55 -7.81 22.48
C MET A 384 0.19 -7.60 21.15
N ASN A 385 0.59 -6.35 20.90
CA ASN A 385 1.35 -5.85 19.76
C ASN A 385 0.64 -6.03 18.41
N LYS A 386 -0.68 -6.09 18.45
CA LYS A 386 -1.55 -6.09 17.26
C LYS A 386 -1.90 -4.65 16.89
N ALA A 387 -2.21 -4.46 15.62
CA ALA A 387 -2.64 -3.15 15.16
C ALA A 387 -4.04 -2.82 15.70
N SER A 388 -4.21 -1.57 16.10
CA SER A 388 -5.48 -0.99 16.54
C SER A 388 -6.44 -0.77 15.37
N GLY A 389 -7.73 -0.64 15.71
CA GLY A 389 -8.77 -0.31 14.76
C GLY A 389 -8.83 1.20 14.48
N GLY A 390 -9.99 1.67 14.03
CA GLY A 390 -10.21 3.09 13.74
C GLY A 390 -10.10 4.03 14.96
N ASP A 391 -10.20 3.48 16.18
CA ASP A 391 -10.04 4.20 17.45
C ASP A 391 -8.58 4.48 17.82
N ALA A 392 -7.63 3.83 17.13
CA ALA A 392 -6.19 3.91 17.40
C ALA A 392 -5.78 3.49 18.84
N ILE A 393 -6.67 2.88 19.64
CA ILE A 393 -6.37 2.40 20.99
C ILE A 393 -5.81 0.97 20.95
N PRO A 394 -4.55 0.75 21.38
CA PRO A 394 -3.99 -0.60 21.51
C PRO A 394 -4.55 -1.31 22.76
N VAL A 395 -4.60 -2.64 22.72
CA VAL A 395 -5.18 -3.45 23.81
C VAL A 395 -4.41 -3.33 25.12
N GLU A 396 -3.11 -3.05 25.04
CA GLU A 396 -2.20 -2.86 26.16
C GLU A 396 -2.66 -1.75 27.11
N LEU A 397 -3.31 -0.71 26.56
CA LEU A 397 -3.85 0.40 27.34
C LEU A 397 -5.01 -0.02 28.24
N PHE A 398 -5.70 -1.12 27.91
CA PHE A 398 -6.73 -1.73 28.76
C PHE A 398 -6.15 -2.82 29.66
N GLN A 399 -5.29 -3.70 29.11
CA GLN A 399 -4.71 -4.81 29.88
C GLN A 399 -3.88 -4.35 31.09
N ILE A 400 -3.20 -3.21 31.00
CA ILE A 400 -2.42 -2.66 32.12
C ILE A 400 -3.29 -2.19 33.29
N LEU A 401 -4.55 -1.84 33.03
CA LEU A 401 -5.49 -1.34 34.04
C LEU A 401 -6.14 -2.46 34.86
N LYS A 402 -6.04 -3.72 34.41
CA LYS A 402 -6.59 -4.90 35.09
C LYS A 402 -8.07 -4.72 35.45
N ASP A 403 -8.45 -4.94 36.71
CA ASP A 403 -9.83 -4.91 37.22
C ASP A 403 -10.58 -3.61 36.88
N ASP A 404 -9.89 -2.47 36.83
CA ASP A 404 -10.51 -1.19 36.49
C ASP A 404 -11.04 -1.19 35.04
N ALA A 405 -10.28 -1.77 34.11
CA ALA A 405 -10.75 -1.95 32.73
C ALA A 405 -11.82 -3.03 32.62
N VAL A 406 -11.71 -4.13 33.40
CA VAL A 406 -12.70 -5.21 33.39
C VAL A 406 -14.08 -4.68 33.80
N LYS A 407 -14.17 -3.91 34.88
CA LYS A 407 -15.44 -3.33 35.36
C LYS A 407 -16.12 -2.44 34.32
N VAL A 408 -15.36 -1.53 33.72
CA VAL A 408 -15.87 -0.60 32.72
C VAL A 408 -16.29 -1.33 31.43
N LEU A 409 -15.44 -2.23 30.93
CA LEU A 409 -15.76 -3.02 29.73
C LEU A 409 -16.93 -3.99 29.98
N HIS A 410 -17.04 -4.55 31.18
CA HIS A 410 -18.17 -5.39 31.59
C HIS A 410 -19.47 -4.62 31.54
N SER A 411 -19.54 -3.43 32.14
CA SER A 411 -20.71 -2.56 32.06
C SER A 411 -21.12 -2.28 30.61
N ILE A 412 -20.18 -1.87 29.74
CA ILE A 412 -20.46 -1.63 28.32
C ILE A 412 -20.97 -2.92 27.64
N CYS A 413 -20.27 -4.04 27.81
CA CYS A 413 -20.66 -5.32 27.20
C CYS A 413 -22.05 -5.75 27.67
N GLN A 414 -22.37 -5.57 28.96
CA GLN A 414 -23.63 -5.93 29.57
C GLN A 414 -24.78 -5.03 29.09
N GLN A 415 -24.53 -3.73 28.89
CA GLN A 415 -25.52 -2.83 28.29
C GLN A 415 -25.77 -3.19 26.82
N ILE A 416 -24.72 -3.50 26.04
CA ILE A 416 -24.87 -4.02 24.67
C ILE A 416 -25.67 -5.31 24.69
N TRP A 417 -25.40 -6.21 25.65
CA TRP A 417 -26.11 -7.49 25.80
C TRP A 417 -27.61 -7.26 26.00
N LYS A 418 -28.00 -6.41 26.95
CA LYS A 418 -29.42 -6.17 27.28
C LYS A 418 -30.16 -5.37 26.20
N THR A 419 -29.53 -4.28 25.71
CA THR A 419 -30.18 -3.35 24.77
C THR A 419 -30.05 -3.77 23.32
N GLN A 420 -29.09 -4.66 23.01
CA GLN A 420 -28.70 -5.07 21.67
C GLN A 420 -28.20 -3.92 20.79
N GLN A 421 -27.87 -2.77 21.39
CA GLN A 421 -27.33 -1.60 20.73
C GLN A 421 -25.81 -1.61 20.85
N TRP A 422 -25.13 -1.42 19.72
CA TRP A 422 -23.67 -1.36 19.67
C TRP A 422 -23.19 0.08 19.54
N PRO A 423 -22.07 0.46 20.19
CA PRO A 423 -21.41 1.72 19.92
C PRO A 423 -21.08 1.85 18.42
N GLN A 424 -21.32 3.02 17.83
CA GLN A 424 -21.13 3.25 16.40
C GLN A 424 -19.66 3.05 16.00
N ASN A 425 -18.73 3.45 16.89
CA ASN A 425 -17.29 3.20 16.69
C ASN A 425 -16.93 1.71 16.63
N TRP A 426 -17.69 0.82 17.27
CA TRP A 426 -17.47 -0.63 17.23
C TRP A 426 -18.02 -1.29 15.95
N LYS A 427 -18.88 -0.58 15.22
CA LYS A 427 -19.38 -0.99 13.90
C LYS A 427 -18.45 -0.60 12.74
N LYS A 428 -17.49 0.29 12.99
CA LYS A 428 -16.51 0.77 12.01
C LYS A 428 -15.33 -0.19 11.83
N SER A 429 -14.90 -0.36 10.58
CA SER A 429 -13.76 -1.21 10.21
C SER A 429 -12.74 -0.46 9.34
N VAL A 430 -11.46 -0.69 9.59
CA VAL A 430 -10.37 -0.16 8.76
C VAL A 430 -9.78 -1.29 7.94
N PHE A 431 -9.90 -1.23 6.62
CA PHE A 431 -9.40 -2.25 5.71
C PHE A 431 -7.98 -1.95 5.26
N ILE A 432 -7.11 -2.95 5.37
CA ILE A 432 -5.74 -2.89 4.86
C ILE A 432 -5.59 -3.93 3.75
N PRO A 433 -5.33 -3.50 2.50
CA PRO A 433 -5.11 -4.41 1.39
C PRO A 433 -3.71 -5.03 1.47
N ILE A 434 -3.65 -6.35 1.57
CA ILE A 434 -2.42 -7.13 1.58
C ILE A 434 -2.31 -7.92 0.27
N PRO A 435 -1.21 -7.78 -0.50
CA PRO A 435 -1.07 -8.47 -1.77
C PRO A 435 -1.00 -10.00 -1.56
N LYS A 436 -1.81 -10.75 -2.32
CA LYS A 436 -1.80 -12.23 -2.30
C LYS A 436 -0.53 -12.80 -2.96
N LYS A 437 0.03 -12.07 -3.93
CA LYS A 437 1.20 -12.45 -4.73
C LYS A 437 2.09 -11.21 -4.97
N GLY A 438 3.36 -11.42 -5.31
CA GLY A 438 4.28 -10.32 -5.66
C GLY A 438 3.78 -9.53 -6.88
N ASN A 439 4.08 -8.22 -6.93
CA ASN A 439 3.70 -7.31 -8.03
C ASN A 439 2.19 -7.24 -8.35
N ALA A 440 1.32 -7.36 -7.34
CA ALA A 440 -0.12 -7.21 -7.53
C ALA A 440 -0.49 -5.81 -8.05
N LYS A 441 -1.07 -5.74 -9.26
CA LYS A 441 -1.55 -4.50 -9.88
C LYS A 441 -3.08 -4.34 -9.87
N GLU A 442 -3.83 -5.39 -9.60
CA GLU A 442 -5.31 -5.35 -9.61
C GLU A 442 -5.82 -5.52 -8.19
N CYS A 443 -6.89 -4.80 -7.82
CA CYS A 443 -7.45 -4.84 -6.47
C CYS A 443 -7.87 -6.26 -6.04
N SER A 444 -8.34 -7.09 -6.97
CA SER A 444 -8.71 -8.51 -6.76
C SER A 444 -7.55 -9.40 -6.28
N HIS A 445 -6.31 -9.02 -6.62
CA HIS A 445 -5.09 -9.70 -6.19
C HIS A 445 -4.65 -9.32 -4.78
N TYR A 446 -5.41 -8.48 -4.09
CA TYR A 446 -5.22 -8.18 -2.67
C TYR A 446 -6.28 -8.86 -1.83
N ARG A 447 -5.95 -9.03 -0.55
CA ARG A 447 -6.87 -9.44 0.51
C ARG A 447 -7.08 -8.24 1.43
N THR A 448 -8.33 -7.84 1.62
CA THR A 448 -8.71 -6.73 2.52
C THR A 448 -8.87 -7.25 3.94
N ILE A 449 -7.89 -6.98 4.81
CA ILE A 449 -8.00 -7.37 6.23
C ILE A 449 -8.67 -6.25 7.02
N ALA A 450 -9.72 -6.58 7.76
CA ALA A 450 -10.48 -5.67 8.61
C ALA A 450 -9.84 -5.51 9.99
N PHE A 451 -9.50 -4.28 10.34
CA PHE A 451 -9.05 -3.90 11.67
C PHE A 451 -10.21 -3.22 12.40
N ILE A 452 -10.53 -3.77 13.57
CA ILE A 452 -11.64 -3.35 14.42
C ILE A 452 -11.09 -2.97 15.81
N SER A 453 -11.86 -2.18 16.56
CA SER A 453 -11.54 -1.77 17.93
C SER A 453 -11.17 -2.98 18.81
N HIS A 454 -10.15 -2.83 19.64
CA HIS A 454 -9.79 -3.88 20.61
C HIS A 454 -10.86 -4.06 21.68
N ALA A 455 -11.54 -3.00 22.10
CA ALA A 455 -12.66 -3.11 23.04
C ALA A 455 -13.82 -3.89 22.41
N SER A 456 -14.14 -3.62 21.13
CA SER A 456 -15.10 -4.43 20.39
C SER A 456 -14.69 -5.91 20.33
N LYS A 457 -13.40 -6.22 20.11
CA LYS A 457 -12.91 -7.61 20.11
C LYS A 457 -13.16 -8.35 21.42
N VAL A 458 -13.19 -7.66 22.57
CA VAL A 458 -13.53 -8.29 23.87
C VAL A 458 -14.96 -8.84 23.80
N MET A 459 -15.94 -8.02 23.43
CA MET A 459 -17.33 -8.45 23.26
C MET A 459 -17.48 -9.56 22.21
N LEU A 460 -16.78 -9.44 21.07
CA LEU A 460 -16.82 -10.46 20.02
C LEU A 460 -16.20 -11.79 20.47
N LYS A 461 -15.24 -11.77 21.40
CA LYS A 461 -14.62 -12.96 21.97
C LYS A 461 -15.57 -13.69 22.92
N ILE A 462 -16.33 -12.94 23.72
CA ILE A 462 -17.40 -13.48 24.58
C ILE A 462 -18.49 -14.11 23.71
N LEU A 463 -18.97 -13.38 22.70
CA LEU A 463 -19.93 -13.92 21.72
C LEU A 463 -19.40 -15.18 21.03
N GLN A 464 -18.12 -15.20 20.65
CA GLN A 464 -17.50 -16.38 20.04
C GLN A 464 -17.56 -17.59 20.97
N ALA A 465 -17.20 -17.41 22.24
CA ALA A 465 -17.19 -18.49 23.22
C ALA A 465 -18.59 -19.07 23.42
N ARG A 466 -19.61 -18.20 23.52
CA ARG A 466 -21.02 -18.61 23.67
C ARG A 466 -21.59 -19.26 22.41
N LEU A 467 -21.17 -18.83 21.21
CA LEU A 467 -21.54 -19.46 19.95
C LEU A 467 -20.85 -20.83 19.75
N GLN A 468 -19.68 -21.04 20.35
CA GLN A 468 -18.85 -22.21 20.08
C GLN A 468 -19.54 -23.53 20.44
N GLN A 469 -20.42 -23.56 21.45
CA GLN A 469 -21.19 -24.76 21.79
C GLN A 469 -22.13 -25.18 20.66
N TYR A 470 -22.85 -24.22 20.06
CA TYR A 470 -23.75 -24.45 18.93
C TYR A 470 -22.95 -24.87 17.69
N VAL A 471 -21.84 -24.18 17.42
CA VAL A 471 -20.94 -24.50 16.30
C VAL A 471 -20.38 -25.92 16.42
N ASN A 472 -19.99 -26.33 17.61
CA ASN A 472 -19.45 -27.68 17.83
C ASN A 472 -20.51 -28.77 17.65
N HIS A 473 -21.76 -28.47 18.03
CA HIS A 473 -22.90 -29.34 17.84
C HIS A 473 -23.28 -29.49 16.36
N GLU A 474 -23.35 -28.35 15.65
CA GLU A 474 -23.82 -28.31 14.27
C GLU A 474 -22.77 -28.72 13.22
N LEU A 475 -21.48 -28.50 13.47
CA LEU A 475 -20.45 -28.78 12.46
C LEU A 475 -20.01 -30.25 12.45
N PRO A 476 -20.09 -30.94 11.29
CA PRO A 476 -19.71 -32.34 11.18
C PRO A 476 -18.20 -32.55 11.27
N ASP A 477 -17.78 -33.79 11.51
CA ASP A 477 -16.36 -34.15 11.69
C ASP A 477 -15.49 -33.84 10.47
N VAL A 478 -16.09 -33.84 9.27
CA VAL A 478 -15.42 -33.57 8.00
C VAL A 478 -14.99 -32.12 7.83
N GLN A 479 -15.57 -31.17 8.58
CA GLN A 479 -15.13 -29.77 8.62
C GLN A 479 -14.05 -29.61 9.68
N ALA A 480 -12.83 -29.29 9.25
CA ALA A 480 -11.66 -29.14 10.13
C ALA A 480 -11.28 -27.68 10.41
N SER A 481 -11.74 -26.74 9.59
CA SER A 481 -11.24 -25.37 9.68
C SER A 481 -11.72 -24.64 10.92
N PHE A 482 -10.79 -23.93 11.57
CA PHE A 482 -11.02 -23.15 12.78
C PHE A 482 -11.58 -23.97 13.96
N ARG A 483 -11.35 -25.29 13.97
CA ARG A 483 -11.74 -26.17 15.09
C ARG A 483 -10.52 -26.54 15.93
N LYS A 484 -10.70 -26.55 17.25
CA LYS A 484 -9.64 -26.93 18.19
C LYS A 484 -9.21 -28.38 17.92
N GLY A 485 -7.90 -28.60 17.80
CA GLY A 485 -7.33 -29.94 17.59
C GLY A 485 -7.46 -30.49 16.16
N ARG A 486 -7.82 -29.64 15.18
CA ARG A 486 -7.89 -30.03 13.76
C ARG A 486 -7.12 -29.04 12.90
N GLY A 487 -6.32 -29.56 11.98
CA GLY A 487 -5.48 -28.75 11.10
C GLY A 487 -5.44 -29.28 9.67
N THR A 488 -4.82 -28.49 8.79
CA THR A 488 -4.67 -28.85 7.37
C THR A 488 -3.87 -30.15 7.18
N ARG A 489 -2.92 -30.43 8.07
CA ARG A 489 -2.13 -31.69 8.04
C ARG A 489 -3.01 -32.91 8.21
N ASP A 490 -3.94 -32.86 9.17
CA ASP A 490 -4.88 -33.95 9.42
C ASP A 490 -5.75 -34.23 8.20
N GLN A 491 -6.25 -33.18 7.53
CA GLN A 491 -7.02 -33.34 6.30
C GLN A 491 -6.21 -33.90 5.13
N ILE A 492 -4.96 -33.44 4.96
CA ILE A 492 -4.05 -33.97 3.94
C ILE A 492 -3.79 -35.46 4.18
N ASP A 493 -3.53 -35.84 5.43
CA ASP A 493 -3.28 -37.23 5.77
C ASP A 493 -4.52 -38.10 5.58
N ASN A 494 -5.72 -37.61 5.97
CA ASN A 494 -6.98 -38.29 5.71
C ASN A 494 -7.20 -38.55 4.20
N ILE A 495 -6.95 -37.55 3.34
CA ILE A 495 -7.05 -37.72 1.88
C ILE A 495 -6.04 -38.77 1.39
N ARG A 496 -4.80 -38.75 1.88
CA ARG A 496 -3.78 -39.76 1.53
C ARG A 496 -4.20 -41.17 1.94
N TRP A 497 -4.78 -41.33 3.13
CA TRP A 497 -5.31 -42.61 3.61
C TRP A 497 -6.44 -43.12 2.71
N ILE A 498 -7.37 -42.23 2.32
CA ILE A 498 -8.44 -42.56 1.38
C ILE A 498 -7.87 -43.02 0.04
N MET A 499 -6.91 -42.29 -0.53
CA MET A 499 -6.24 -42.66 -1.78
C MET A 499 -5.52 -44.01 -1.67
N LYS A 500 -4.83 -44.27 -0.56
CA LYS A 500 -4.13 -45.54 -0.31
C LYS A 500 -5.12 -46.70 -0.23
N LYS A 501 -6.21 -46.54 0.54
CA LYS A 501 -7.26 -47.57 0.65
C LYS A 501 -7.96 -47.82 -0.68
N ALA A 502 -8.21 -46.80 -1.47
CA ALA A 502 -8.74 -46.97 -2.81
C ALA A 502 -7.87 -47.87 -3.69
N ARG A 503 -6.56 -47.63 -3.68
CA ARG A 503 -5.58 -48.41 -4.44
C ARG A 503 -5.51 -49.85 -3.94
N GLU A 504 -5.50 -50.05 -2.62
CA GLU A 504 -5.53 -51.38 -1.98
C GLU A 504 -6.73 -52.22 -2.45
N PHE A 505 -7.90 -51.61 -2.57
CA PHE A 505 -9.13 -52.27 -3.04
C PHE A 505 -9.38 -52.12 -4.56
N GLN A 506 -8.40 -51.64 -5.33
CA GLN A 506 -8.50 -51.39 -6.78
C GLN A 506 -9.76 -50.62 -7.20
N LYS A 507 -10.13 -49.59 -6.42
CA LYS A 507 -11.24 -48.69 -6.72
C LYS A 507 -10.71 -47.38 -7.31
N ASN A 508 -11.27 -46.99 -8.44
CA ASN A 508 -11.04 -45.66 -9.01
C ASN A 508 -11.86 -44.62 -8.23
N ILE A 509 -11.20 -43.55 -7.81
CA ILE A 509 -11.81 -42.38 -7.17
C ILE A 509 -11.44 -41.15 -7.98
N TYR A 510 -12.43 -40.30 -8.20
CA TYR A 510 -12.22 -38.95 -8.71
C TYR A 510 -12.40 -37.92 -7.60
N PHE A 511 -11.49 -36.95 -7.55
CA PHE A 511 -11.57 -35.79 -6.67
C PHE A 511 -12.00 -34.57 -7.49
N CYS A 512 -12.98 -33.83 -6.99
CA CYS A 512 -13.43 -32.54 -7.49
C CYS A 512 -13.09 -31.48 -6.44
N PHE A 513 -12.26 -30.51 -6.78
CA PHE A 513 -11.88 -29.42 -5.88
C PHE A 513 -12.72 -28.19 -6.20
N THR A 514 -13.52 -27.74 -5.24
CA THR A 514 -14.31 -26.51 -5.36
C THR A 514 -13.61 -25.34 -4.67
N ASP A 515 -13.54 -24.20 -5.34
CA ASP A 515 -13.00 -22.94 -4.82
C ASP A 515 -14.09 -21.85 -4.86
N TYR A 516 -14.39 -21.25 -3.71
CA TYR A 516 -15.40 -20.20 -3.61
C TYR A 516 -14.78 -18.83 -3.89
N ALA A 517 -15.23 -18.18 -4.95
CA ALA A 517 -14.77 -16.83 -5.27
C ALA A 517 -15.12 -15.83 -4.15
N LYS A 518 -14.09 -15.33 -3.45
CA LYS A 518 -14.21 -14.31 -2.38
C LYS A 518 -15.20 -14.72 -1.27
N ALA A 519 -15.08 -15.96 -0.82
CA ALA A 519 -16.05 -16.62 0.07
C ALA A 519 -16.52 -15.77 1.27
N PHE A 520 -15.59 -15.15 2.00
CA PHE A 520 -15.93 -14.30 3.16
C PHE A 520 -16.63 -13.00 2.75
N ASP A 521 -16.30 -12.44 1.59
CA ASP A 521 -16.79 -11.13 1.15
C ASP A 521 -18.20 -11.23 0.56
N CYS A 522 -18.60 -12.41 0.11
CA CYS A 522 -19.87 -12.66 -0.57
C CYS A 522 -20.98 -13.22 0.36
N VAL A 523 -20.75 -13.36 1.67
CA VAL A 523 -21.76 -13.87 2.60
C VAL A 523 -22.95 -12.90 2.69
N ASP A 524 -24.13 -13.36 2.29
CA ASP A 524 -25.36 -12.57 2.42
C ASP A 524 -25.82 -12.52 3.89
N HIS A 525 -26.01 -11.31 4.44
CA HIS A 525 -26.40 -11.11 5.84
C HIS A 525 -27.81 -11.61 6.14
N ASN A 526 -28.80 -11.34 5.26
CA ASN A 526 -30.18 -11.75 5.48
C ASN A 526 -30.28 -13.30 5.53
N LYS A 527 -29.61 -13.96 4.58
CA LYS A 527 -29.49 -15.42 4.57
C LYS A 527 -28.74 -15.92 5.80
N LEU A 528 -27.66 -15.25 6.21
CA LEU A 528 -26.91 -15.62 7.40
C LEU A 528 -27.81 -15.64 8.64
N TRP A 529 -28.62 -14.60 8.89
CA TRP A 529 -29.50 -14.57 10.06
C TRP A 529 -30.55 -15.69 10.05
N LYS A 530 -31.14 -15.95 8.88
CA LYS A 530 -32.06 -17.08 8.70
C LYS A 530 -31.39 -18.42 8.99
N ILE A 531 -30.18 -18.62 8.48
CA ILE A 531 -29.38 -19.83 8.70
C ILE A 531 -29.08 -20.01 10.19
N LEU A 532 -28.64 -18.97 10.90
CA LEU A 532 -28.33 -19.10 12.33
C LEU A 532 -29.57 -19.58 13.13
N LYS A 533 -30.75 -19.04 12.81
CA LYS A 533 -32.02 -19.48 13.42
C LYS A 533 -32.38 -20.93 13.09
N GLU A 534 -32.28 -21.31 11.81
CA GLU A 534 -32.55 -22.68 11.36
C GLU A 534 -31.58 -23.70 11.97
N MET A 535 -30.35 -23.28 12.30
CA MET A 535 -29.34 -24.08 12.99
C MET A 535 -29.48 -24.03 14.53
N GLY A 536 -30.60 -23.52 15.05
CA GLY A 536 -30.91 -23.54 16.48
C GLY A 536 -30.12 -22.54 17.34
N ILE A 537 -29.48 -21.53 16.73
CA ILE A 537 -28.81 -20.47 17.50
C ILE A 537 -29.87 -19.55 18.12
N PRO A 538 -29.78 -19.24 19.42
CA PRO A 538 -30.73 -18.37 20.10
C PRO A 538 -30.95 -17.03 19.39
N ASP A 539 -32.20 -16.58 19.38
CA ASP A 539 -32.58 -15.30 18.78
C ASP A 539 -31.79 -14.13 19.38
N HIS A 540 -31.48 -14.20 20.68
CA HIS A 540 -30.70 -13.17 21.36
C HIS A 540 -29.31 -12.99 20.73
N LEU A 541 -28.56 -14.08 20.53
CA LEU A 541 -27.23 -14.04 19.90
C LEU A 541 -27.31 -13.61 18.44
N THR A 542 -28.32 -14.12 17.72
CA THR A 542 -28.55 -13.76 16.31
C THR A 542 -28.84 -12.27 16.16
N CYS A 543 -29.62 -11.67 17.06
CA CYS A 543 -29.91 -10.23 17.02
C CYS A 543 -28.68 -9.38 17.36
N LEU A 544 -27.88 -9.78 18.35
CA LEU A 544 -26.62 -9.08 18.65
C LEU A 544 -25.69 -9.05 17.44
N LEU A 545 -25.56 -10.17 16.73
CA LEU A 545 -24.78 -10.25 15.49
C LEU A 545 -25.41 -9.39 14.39
N ARG A 546 -26.71 -9.49 14.15
CA ARG A 546 -27.41 -8.68 13.16
C ARG A 546 -27.21 -7.18 13.41
N ASN A 547 -27.37 -6.71 14.64
CA ASN A 547 -27.23 -5.30 15.00
C ASN A 547 -25.78 -4.80 14.90
N LEU A 548 -24.79 -5.69 15.05
CA LEU A 548 -23.39 -5.40 14.77
C LEU A 548 -23.14 -5.21 13.26
N TYR A 549 -23.82 -5.98 12.41
CA TYR A 549 -23.72 -5.92 10.95
C TYR A 549 -24.62 -4.85 10.30
N ALA A 550 -25.65 -4.41 10.99
CA ALA A 550 -26.48 -3.29 10.58
C ALA A 550 -25.73 -1.94 10.65
N GLY A 551 -25.64 -1.25 9.52
CA GLY A 551 -25.02 0.08 9.41
C GLY A 551 -23.51 0.08 9.57
N GLN A 552 -22.84 -1.01 9.18
CA GLN A 552 -21.38 -1.08 9.21
C GLN A 552 -20.75 -0.15 8.19
N GLU A 553 -19.72 0.57 8.63
CA GLU A 553 -18.91 1.41 7.77
C GLU A 553 -17.48 0.88 7.69
N ALA A 554 -16.89 1.02 6.51
CA ALA A 554 -15.48 0.72 6.29
C ALA A 554 -14.76 1.88 5.60
N THR A 555 -13.44 1.91 5.79
CA THR A 555 -12.51 2.76 5.03
C THR A 555 -11.29 1.93 4.66
N VAL A 556 -10.59 2.27 3.57
CA VAL A 556 -9.39 1.56 3.11
C VAL A 556 -8.14 2.42 3.35
N ILE A 557 -7.16 1.88 4.07
CA ILE A 557 -5.83 2.49 4.19
C ILE A 557 -4.95 1.99 3.06
N THR A 558 -4.55 2.90 2.18
CA THR A 558 -3.64 2.65 1.06
C THR A 558 -2.23 3.18 1.37
N GLY A 559 -1.24 2.86 0.52
CA GLY A 559 0.08 3.49 0.57
C GLY A 559 0.08 5.00 0.33
N HIS A 560 -1.03 5.55 -0.19
CA HIS A 560 -1.20 6.94 -0.57
C HIS A 560 -2.11 7.75 0.36
N GLY A 561 -2.71 7.11 1.36
CA GLY A 561 -3.64 7.74 2.31
C GLY A 561 -4.86 6.85 2.59
N THR A 562 -5.79 7.39 3.35
CA THR A 562 -7.06 6.74 3.73
C THR A 562 -8.18 7.21 2.79
N THR A 563 -9.09 6.31 2.41
CA THR A 563 -10.30 6.68 1.63
C THR A 563 -11.38 7.27 2.54
N ASP A 564 -12.45 7.79 1.95
CA ASP A 564 -13.65 8.12 2.72
C ASP A 564 -14.30 6.86 3.29
N TRP A 565 -15.21 7.07 4.26
CA TRP A 565 -16.02 6.01 4.84
C TRP A 565 -17.16 5.65 3.87
N PHE A 566 -17.42 4.36 3.72
CA PHE A 566 -18.50 3.81 2.91
C PHE A 566 -19.20 2.67 3.64
N GLN A 567 -20.45 2.39 3.26
CA GLN A 567 -21.28 1.38 3.91
C GLN A 567 -20.96 -0.04 3.41
N ILE A 568 -21.06 -1.02 4.30
CA ILE A 568 -20.88 -2.45 4.03
C ILE A 568 -22.24 -3.14 4.13
N GLY A 569 -22.67 -3.78 3.03
CA GLY A 569 -23.99 -4.39 2.92
C GLY A 569 -24.01 -5.93 2.84
N LYS A 570 -22.85 -6.56 2.65
CA LYS A 570 -22.68 -8.03 2.71
C LYS A 570 -21.28 -8.39 3.20
N GLY A 571 -21.02 -9.69 3.33
CA GLY A 571 -19.73 -10.26 3.72
C GLY A 571 -19.48 -10.25 5.23
N VAL A 572 -18.65 -11.18 5.69
CA VAL A 572 -18.14 -11.22 7.05
C VAL A 572 -16.74 -10.61 7.10
N ARG A 573 -16.44 -9.87 8.17
CA ARG A 573 -15.19 -9.10 8.31
C ARG A 573 -13.93 -10.00 8.29
N GLN A 574 -13.13 -9.96 7.22
CA GLN A 574 -11.89 -10.75 7.16
C GLN A 574 -10.89 -10.33 8.26
N GLY A 575 -10.44 -11.29 9.08
CA GLY A 575 -9.55 -11.02 10.21
C GLY A 575 -10.27 -10.72 11.53
N CYS A 576 -11.61 -10.66 11.52
CA CYS A 576 -12.41 -10.66 12.73
C CYS A 576 -12.46 -12.06 13.37
N ILE A 577 -12.56 -12.08 14.70
CA ILE A 577 -12.54 -13.31 15.51
C ILE A 577 -13.79 -14.18 15.27
N LEU A 578 -14.95 -13.56 15.01
CA LEU A 578 -16.22 -14.26 14.79
C LEU A 578 -16.42 -14.75 13.36
N SER A 579 -15.82 -14.09 12.38
CA SER A 579 -16.10 -14.37 10.96
C SER A 579 -15.86 -15.81 10.53
N PRO A 580 -14.83 -16.52 11.01
CA PRO A 580 -14.66 -17.95 10.71
C PRO A 580 -15.81 -18.84 11.19
N CYS A 581 -16.34 -18.55 12.39
CA CYS A 581 -17.47 -19.27 12.97
C CYS A 581 -18.74 -19.09 12.11
N LEU A 582 -19.05 -17.83 11.78
CA LEU A 582 -20.21 -17.49 10.96
C LEU A 582 -20.11 -18.09 9.55
N PHE A 583 -18.92 -18.02 8.95
CA PHE A 583 -18.67 -18.60 7.63
C PHE A 583 -18.83 -20.13 7.64
N ASN A 584 -18.30 -20.83 8.65
CA ASN A 584 -18.44 -22.28 8.74
C ASN A 584 -19.91 -22.72 8.86
N LEU A 585 -20.73 -22.02 9.65
CA LEU A 585 -22.17 -22.31 9.75
C LEU A 585 -22.88 -22.07 8.43
N TYR A 586 -22.57 -20.95 7.76
CA TYR A 586 -23.11 -20.63 6.44
C TYR A 586 -22.74 -21.69 5.39
N ALA A 587 -21.47 -22.12 5.36
CA ALA A 587 -21.00 -23.16 4.46
C ALA A 587 -21.61 -24.52 4.78
N GLU A 588 -21.77 -24.85 6.07
CA GLU A 588 -22.43 -26.10 6.49
C GLU A 588 -23.88 -26.16 6.00
N TYR A 589 -24.63 -25.06 6.14
CA TYR A 589 -25.99 -24.97 5.62
C TYR A 589 -26.08 -25.27 4.12
N ILE A 590 -25.18 -24.68 3.31
CA ILE A 590 -25.08 -24.97 1.88
C ILE A 590 -24.83 -26.46 1.64
N MET A 591 -23.93 -27.07 2.43
CA MET A 591 -23.55 -28.47 2.27
C MET A 591 -24.66 -29.45 2.68
N ARG A 592 -25.46 -29.12 3.69
CA ARG A 592 -26.67 -29.89 4.05
C ARG A 592 -27.69 -29.85 2.92
N ASN A 593 -27.92 -28.66 2.35
CA ASN A 593 -28.86 -28.47 1.25
C ASN A 593 -28.39 -29.09 -0.09
N ALA A 594 -27.10 -29.37 -0.22
CA ALA A 594 -26.55 -30.05 -1.40
C ALA A 594 -26.89 -31.56 -1.44
N GLY A 595 -27.54 -32.12 -0.42
CA GLY A 595 -28.00 -33.52 -0.41
C GLY A 595 -26.87 -34.56 -0.44
N LEU A 596 -25.66 -34.19 0.01
CA LEU A 596 -24.49 -35.06 -0.08
C LEU A 596 -24.60 -36.32 0.78
N GLU A 597 -25.35 -36.29 1.87
CA GLU A 597 -25.56 -37.47 2.73
C GLU A 597 -26.50 -38.49 2.06
N GLU A 598 -27.49 -38.01 1.33
CA GLU A 598 -28.44 -38.83 0.56
C GLU A 598 -27.82 -39.35 -0.73
N ALA A 599 -26.86 -38.61 -1.30
CA ALA A 599 -26.12 -39.05 -2.47
C ALA A 599 -25.33 -40.34 -2.16
N GLN A 600 -25.57 -41.40 -2.94
CA GLN A 600 -24.76 -42.65 -2.91
C GLN A 600 -23.30 -42.45 -3.42
N ALA A 601 -22.81 -41.21 -3.41
CA ALA A 601 -21.47 -40.80 -3.78
C ALA A 601 -20.50 -40.98 -2.61
N GLY A 602 -19.19 -41.04 -2.90
CA GLY A 602 -18.14 -41.26 -1.90
C GLY A 602 -17.68 -42.71 -1.74
N ILE A 603 -16.99 -42.96 -0.64
CA ILE A 603 -16.34 -44.23 -0.29
C ILE A 603 -16.79 -44.63 1.10
N LYS A 604 -17.17 -45.91 1.25
CA LYS A 604 -17.50 -46.47 2.56
C LYS A 604 -16.22 -46.98 3.23
N ILE A 605 -15.86 -46.39 4.37
CA ILE A 605 -14.76 -46.83 5.23
C ILE A 605 -15.35 -47.10 6.62
N ALA A 606 -15.14 -48.30 7.16
CA ALA A 606 -15.65 -48.71 8.48
C ALA A 606 -17.15 -48.36 8.69
N ARG A 607 -17.99 -48.67 7.69
CA ARG A 607 -19.44 -48.39 7.62
C ARG A 607 -19.84 -46.91 7.51
N ARG A 608 -18.91 -45.96 7.55
CA ARG A 608 -19.17 -44.53 7.30
C ARG A 608 -18.97 -44.21 5.82
N ASN A 609 -19.90 -43.48 5.22
CA ASN A 609 -19.74 -42.96 3.87
C ASN A 609 -19.00 -41.62 3.95
N ILE A 610 -17.86 -41.51 3.29
CA ILE A 610 -17.08 -40.28 3.23
C ILE A 610 -17.00 -39.85 1.78
N ASN A 611 -17.53 -38.66 1.48
CA ASN A 611 -17.58 -38.09 0.13
C ASN A 611 -16.95 -36.69 0.06
N ASN A 612 -16.55 -36.12 1.20
CA ASN A 612 -15.92 -34.81 1.27
C ASN A 612 -15.05 -34.69 2.52
N LEU A 613 -14.07 -33.79 2.46
CA LEU A 613 -13.38 -33.21 3.61
C LEU A 613 -13.26 -31.72 3.35
N ARG A 614 -13.36 -30.89 4.39
CA ARG A 614 -13.47 -29.44 4.23
C ARG A 614 -12.48 -28.70 5.10
N TYR A 615 -11.95 -27.61 4.57
CA TYR A 615 -11.15 -26.66 5.30
C TYR A 615 -11.53 -25.22 4.89
N ALA A 616 -12.48 -24.62 5.61
CA ALA A 616 -13.08 -23.33 5.27
C ALA A 616 -13.76 -23.42 3.90
N ASP A 617 -13.33 -22.60 2.95
CA ASP A 617 -13.79 -22.57 1.57
C ASP A 617 -13.25 -23.73 0.73
N ASP A 618 -12.07 -24.28 1.06
CA ASP A 618 -11.50 -25.41 0.34
C ASP A 618 -12.26 -26.71 0.62
N THR A 619 -12.99 -27.20 -0.38
CA THR A 619 -13.83 -28.41 -0.26
C THR A 619 -13.55 -29.41 -1.38
N PRO A 620 -12.64 -30.38 -1.18
CA PRO A 620 -12.58 -31.56 -2.02
C PRO A 620 -13.80 -32.47 -1.82
N LEU A 621 -14.49 -32.76 -2.92
CA LEU A 621 -15.53 -33.78 -3.05
C LEU A 621 -14.97 -34.98 -3.80
N TRP A 622 -15.49 -36.19 -3.56
CA TRP A 622 -15.10 -37.35 -4.34
C TRP A 622 -16.17 -38.43 -4.45
N GLN A 623 -16.01 -39.25 -5.49
CA GLN A 623 -16.89 -40.37 -5.76
C GLN A 623 -16.14 -41.56 -6.36
N LYS A 624 -16.63 -42.76 -6.02
CA LYS A 624 -16.21 -44.03 -6.62
C LYS A 624 -16.85 -44.24 -8.00
N VAL A 625 -16.14 -44.85 -8.92
CA VAL A 625 -16.70 -45.29 -10.21
C VAL A 625 -17.55 -46.55 -10.01
N LYS A 626 -18.82 -46.54 -10.44
CA LYS A 626 -19.55 -47.78 -10.70
C LYS A 626 -19.00 -48.37 -12.00
N ARG A 627 -18.43 -49.58 -11.98
CA ARG A 627 -18.19 -50.34 -13.22
C ARG A 627 -19.56 -50.51 -13.87
N ASN A 628 -19.80 -49.86 -15.00
CA ASN A 628 -20.87 -50.31 -15.88
C ASN A 628 -20.50 -51.72 -16.32
N SER A 629 -21.29 -52.70 -15.89
CA SER A 629 -21.25 -54.06 -16.43
C SER A 629 -21.63 -53.98 -17.90
N LYS A 630 -20.68 -54.35 -18.77
CA LYS A 630 -20.82 -54.82 -20.16
C LYS A 630 -22.03 -54.30 -20.94
N ALA A 631 -21.79 -53.43 -21.92
CA ALA A 631 -22.54 -53.53 -23.17
C ALA A 631 -21.91 -54.68 -23.95
N SER A 632 -22.60 -55.83 -23.93
CA SER A 632 -22.43 -56.95 -24.86
C SER A 632 -22.96 -56.57 -26.24
#